data_AF-A0A3B9H4S3-F1
#
_entry.id   AF-A0A3B9H4S3-F1
#
_cell.length_a   1.000
_cell.length_b   1.000
_cell.length_c   1.000
_cell.angle_alpha   90.00
_cell.angle_beta   90.00
_cell.angle_gamma   90.00
#
_symmetry.space_group_name_H-M   'P 1'
#
loop_
_entity.id
_entity.type
_entity.pdbx_description
1 polymer ?
#
loop_
_entity_poly.entity_id
_entity_poly.type
_entity_poly.pdbx_seq_one_letter_code
_entity_poly.pdbx_strand_id
1 'polypeptide(L)'
;FSIYFFFWSVIYFGFHFFERARDQEIKNIKLSSSKNEIELLNLRAQLNPHFMFNSMNSIRALIDEDPDRAKSAITKLSKLLRSTLLSGKKHLQTFGEEVEIVRDYLDLEKIRFEERLNYDIKITP
;
A
#
# COMPACT_ATOMS: atom_id res chain seq x y z
N PHE A 1 -0.20 63.46 11.02
CA PHE A 1 -1.20 62.57 10.40
C PHE A 1 -0.53 61.41 9.64
N SER A 2 0.37 61.69 8.69
CA SER A 2 1.03 60.64 7.87
C SER A 2 1.85 59.62 8.67
N ILE A 3 2.51 60.03 9.77
CA ILE A 3 3.27 59.12 10.64
C ILE A 3 2.33 58.12 11.36
N TYR A 4 1.22 58.59 11.91
CA TYR A 4 0.22 57.71 12.55
C TYR A 4 -0.41 56.74 11.55
N PHE A 5 -0.72 57.22 10.33
CA PHE A 5 -1.22 56.36 9.25
C PHE A 5 -0.19 55.29 8.83
N PHE A 6 1.09 55.65 8.77
CA PHE A 6 2.17 54.72 8.48
C PHE A 6 2.29 53.64 9.57
N PHE A 7 2.32 54.03 10.85
CA PHE A 7 2.35 53.08 11.96
C PHE A 7 1.13 52.16 11.97
N TRP A 8 -0.08 52.71 11.78
CA TRP A 8 -1.31 51.91 11.69
C TRP A 8 -1.25 50.94 10.51
N SER A 9 -0.75 51.38 9.35
CA SER A 9 -0.58 50.52 8.18
C SER A 9 0.41 49.39 8.44
N VAL A 10 1.57 49.66 9.05
CA VAL A 10 2.56 48.64 9.40
C VAL A 10 1.96 47.60 10.36
N ILE A 11 1.21 48.04 11.38
CA ILE A 11 0.54 47.13 12.31
C ILE A 11 -0.53 46.29 11.59
N TYR A 12 -1.35 46.93 10.76
CA TYR A 12 -2.42 46.27 9.99
C TYR A 12 -1.85 45.21 9.02
N PHE A 13 -0.87 45.59 8.20
CA PHE A 13 -0.23 44.67 7.26
C PHE A 13 0.58 43.60 7.99
N GLY A 14 1.25 43.94 9.10
CA GLY A 14 1.95 42.98 9.95
C GLY A 14 1.00 41.92 10.49
N PHE A 15 -0.11 42.33 11.12
CA PHE A 15 -1.13 41.42 11.64
C PHE A 15 -1.68 40.49 10.55
N HIS A 16 -2.09 41.06 9.41
CA HIS A 16 -2.58 40.25 8.30
C HIS A 16 -1.51 39.34 7.67
N PHE A 17 -0.24 39.75 7.69
CA PHE A 17 0.86 38.90 7.25
C PHE A 17 1.03 37.69 8.18
N PHE A 18 1.01 37.90 9.50
CA PHE A 18 1.10 36.82 10.49
C PHE A 18 -0.11 35.87 10.43
N GLU A 19 -1.32 36.40 10.29
CA GLU A 19 -2.54 35.61 10.15
C GLU A 19 -2.48 34.71 8.90
N ARG A 20 -2.10 35.29 7.75
CA ARG A 20 -1.91 34.53 6.51
C ARG A 20 -0.82 33.48 6.64
N ALA A 21 0.30 33.78 7.29
CA ALA A 21 1.38 32.82 7.50
C ALA A 21 0.91 31.60 8.31
N ARG A 22 0.17 31.84 9.41
CA ARG A 22 -0.42 30.78 10.24
C ARG A 22 -1.42 29.94 9.47
N ASP A 23 -2.29 30.56 8.68
CA ASP A 23 -3.30 29.84 7.89
C ASP A 23 -2.66 28.95 6.82
N GLN A 24 -1.55 29.41 6.21
CA GLN A 24 -0.77 28.60 5.26
C GLN A 24 -0.10 27.43 5.96
N GLU A 25 0.46 27.63 7.16
CA GLU A 25 1.05 26.56 7.95
C GLU A 25 0.02 25.47 8.29
N ILE A 26 -1.16 25.85 8.77
CA ILE A 26 -2.26 24.92 9.08
C ILE A 26 -2.70 24.17 7.81
N LYS A 27 -2.84 24.87 6.68
CA LYS A 27 -3.18 24.25 5.40
C LYS A 27 -2.11 23.24 4.95
N ASN A 28 -0.82 23.58 5.10
CA ASN A 28 0.28 22.69 4.75
C ASN A 28 0.29 21.44 5.63
N ILE A 29 0.11 21.59 6.94
CA ILE A 29 -0.01 20.45 7.86
C ILE A 29 -1.19 19.57 7.45
N LYS A 30 -2.35 20.16 7.17
CA LYS A 30 -3.55 19.41 6.74
C LYS A 30 -3.32 18.69 5.42
N LEU A 31 -2.72 19.36 4.43
CA LEU A 31 -2.39 18.78 3.13
C LEU A 31 -1.40 17.62 3.27
N SER A 32 -0.36 17.78 4.09
CA SER A 32 0.61 16.71 4.38
C SER A 32 -0.05 15.52 5.05
N SER A 33 -0.95 15.75 6.01
CA SER A 33 -1.69 14.67 6.67
C SER A 33 -2.62 13.93 5.70
N SER A 34 -3.40 14.65 4.89
CA SER A 34 -4.25 14.05 3.87
C SER A 34 -3.44 13.28 2.82
N LYS A 35 -2.26 13.79 2.44
CA LYS A 35 -1.35 13.07 1.54
C LYS A 35 -0.89 11.75 2.15
N ASN A 36 -0.45 11.76 3.40
CA ASN A 36 -0.02 10.55 4.10
C ASN A 36 -1.17 9.53 4.25
N GLU A 37 -2.38 10.00 4.52
CA GLU A 37 -3.58 9.15 4.59
C GLU A 37 -3.87 8.48 3.24
N ILE A 38 -3.80 9.23 2.14
CA ILE A 38 -3.97 8.70 0.77
C ILE A 38 -2.87 7.69 0.44
N GLU A 39 -1.61 7.97 0.77
CA GLU A 39 -0.50 7.03 0.54
C GLU A 39 -0.71 5.73 1.33
N LEU A 40 -1.20 5.81 2.57
CA LEU A 40 -1.49 4.66 3.41
C LEU A 40 -2.70 3.87 2.88
N LEU A 41 -3.75 4.54 2.43
CA LEU A 41 -4.90 3.91 1.76
C LEU A 41 -4.48 3.21 0.47
N ASN A 42 -3.64 3.84 -0.35
CA ASN A 42 -3.10 3.23 -1.56
C ASN A 42 -2.26 1.99 -1.23
N LEU A 43 -1.41 2.05 -0.21
CA LEU A 43 -0.64 0.88 0.24
C LEU A 43 -1.56 -0.24 0.71
N ARG A 44 -2.60 0.10 1.49
CA ARG A 44 -3.63 -0.85 1.94
C ARG A 44 -4.47 -1.41 0.81
N ALA A 45 -4.70 -0.66 -0.27
CA ALA A 45 -5.46 -1.12 -1.44
C ALA A 45 -4.62 -2.00 -2.36
N GLN A 46 -3.30 -1.78 -2.42
CA GLN A 46 -2.37 -2.68 -3.10
C GLN A 46 -2.34 -4.05 -2.42
N LEU A 47 -2.47 -4.09 -1.09
CA LEU A 47 -2.74 -5.31 -0.35
C LEU A 47 -4.23 -5.69 -0.56
N ASN A 48 -4.56 -6.93 -0.90
CA ASN A 48 -5.95 -7.39 -0.92
C ASN A 48 -6.27 -8.04 0.44
N PRO A 49 -6.93 -7.34 1.40
CA PRO A 49 -7.05 -7.86 2.77
C PRO A 49 -7.88 -9.14 2.82
N HIS A 50 -8.91 -9.22 1.98
CA HIS A 50 -9.75 -10.41 1.86
C HIS A 50 -8.94 -11.63 1.41
N PHE A 51 -8.09 -11.46 0.39
CA PHE A 51 -7.15 -12.50 -0.03
C PHE A 51 -6.22 -12.94 1.12
N MET A 52 -5.69 -11.98 1.88
CA MET A 52 -4.79 -12.27 3.00
C MET A 52 -5.47 -13.10 4.08
N PHE A 53 -6.67 -12.70 4.51
CA PHE A 53 -7.44 -13.44 5.51
C PHE A 53 -7.75 -14.86 5.02
N ASN A 54 -8.19 -15.01 3.76
CA ASN A 54 -8.51 -16.31 3.20
C ASN A 54 -7.29 -17.22 3.07
N SER A 55 -6.16 -16.65 2.64
CA SER A 55 -4.89 -17.38 2.55
C SER A 55 -4.42 -17.86 3.91
N MET A 56 -4.46 -16.99 4.92
CA MET A 56 -4.11 -17.36 6.31
C MET A 56 -5.02 -18.44 6.88
N ASN A 57 -6.33 -18.36 6.64
CA ASN A 57 -7.29 -19.37 7.11
C ASN A 57 -7.06 -20.73 6.42
N SER A 58 -6.79 -20.72 5.11
CA SER A 58 -6.52 -21.96 4.37
C SER A 58 -5.20 -22.58 4.82
N ILE A 59 -4.15 -21.77 5.00
CA ILE A 59 -2.87 -22.20 5.57
C ILE A 59 -3.07 -22.79 6.96
N ARG A 60 -3.87 -22.15 7.82
CA ARG A 60 -4.16 -22.63 9.17
C ARG A 60 -4.79 -24.02 9.15
N ALA A 61 -5.73 -24.26 8.24
CA ALA A 61 -6.34 -25.59 8.07
C ALA A 61 -5.31 -26.66 7.64
N LEU A 62 -4.34 -26.26 6.81
CA LEU A 62 -3.25 -27.14 6.37
C LEU A 62 -2.23 -27.49 7.45
N ILE A 63 -2.09 -26.72 8.52
CA ILE A 63 -1.05 -26.97 9.54
C ILE A 63 -1.18 -28.37 10.15
N ASP A 64 -2.42 -28.83 10.37
CA ASP A 64 -2.69 -30.13 10.98
C ASP A 64 -2.73 -31.28 9.95
N GLU A 65 -3.06 -30.98 8.69
CA GLU A 65 -3.21 -31.98 7.62
C GLU A 65 -1.91 -32.25 6.86
N ASP A 66 -1.20 -31.19 6.46
CA ASP A 66 0.07 -31.23 5.74
C ASP A 66 0.96 -30.04 6.15
N PRO A 67 1.75 -30.21 7.23
CA PRO A 67 2.59 -29.16 7.77
C PRO A 67 3.63 -28.61 6.77
N ASP A 68 4.12 -29.43 5.85
CA ASP A 68 5.14 -29.02 4.89
C ASP A 68 4.53 -28.17 3.76
N ARG A 69 3.34 -28.53 3.30
CA ARG A 69 2.58 -27.69 2.38
C ARG A 69 2.14 -26.38 3.03
N ALA A 70 1.79 -26.38 4.33
CA ALA A 70 1.54 -25.16 5.09
C ALA A 70 2.76 -24.22 5.13
N LYS A 71 3.96 -24.73 5.42
CA LYS A 71 5.21 -23.92 5.41
C LYS A 71 5.50 -23.33 4.03
N SER A 72 5.29 -24.12 2.97
CA SER A 72 5.46 -23.67 1.59
C SER A 72 4.48 -22.53 1.26
N ALA A 73 3.21 -22.69 1.64
CA ALA A 73 2.18 -21.67 1.44
C ALA A 73 2.48 -20.37 2.20
N ILE A 74 2.98 -20.44 3.44
CA ILE A 74 3.45 -19.25 4.20
C ILE A 74 4.56 -18.52 3.45
N THR A 75 5.50 -19.27 2.87
CA THR A 75 6.62 -18.72 2.10
C THR A 75 6.12 -18.00 0.85
N LYS A 76 5.20 -18.61 0.10
CA LYS A 76 4.57 -18.01 -1.08
C LYS A 76 3.81 -16.73 -0.73
N LEU A 77 3.02 -16.77 0.36
CA LEU A 77 2.28 -15.60 0.84
C LEU A 77 3.21 -14.44 1.21
N SER A 78 4.33 -14.75 1.87
CA SER A 78 5.36 -13.77 2.24
C SER A 78 6.05 -13.16 1.01
N LYS A 79 6.37 -13.98 0.00
CA LYS A 79 6.96 -13.52 -1.27
C LYS A 79 5.98 -12.62 -2.04
N LEU A 80 4.70 -13.00 -2.11
CA LEU A 80 3.65 -12.21 -2.75
C LEU A 80 3.50 -10.83 -2.07
N LEU A 81 3.35 -10.82 -0.74
CA LEU A 81 3.27 -9.59 0.05
C LEU A 81 4.47 -8.68 -0.17
N ARG A 82 5.68 -9.26 -0.11
CA ARG A 82 6.92 -8.52 -0.33
C ARG A 82 6.94 -7.91 -1.73
N SER A 83 6.53 -8.67 -2.75
CA SER A 83 6.49 -8.16 -4.12
C SER A 83 5.52 -6.98 -4.24
N THR A 84 4.27 -7.13 -3.79
CA THR A 84 3.25 -6.08 -3.81
C THR A 84 3.73 -4.78 -3.14
N LEU A 85 4.42 -4.88 -2.01
CA LEU A 85 4.95 -3.71 -1.28
C LEU A 85 6.15 -3.06 -1.98
N LEU A 86 6.94 -3.84 -2.74
CA LEU A 86 8.13 -3.35 -3.45
C LEU A 86 7.79 -2.82 -4.86
N SER A 87 6.72 -3.30 -5.50
CA SER A 87 6.28 -2.86 -6.83
C SER A 87 6.00 -1.34 -6.90
N GLY A 88 5.63 -0.70 -5.78
CA GLY A 88 5.46 0.76 -5.71
C GLY A 88 6.77 1.57 -5.75
N LYS A 89 7.93 0.93 -5.55
CA LYS A 89 9.25 1.58 -5.50
C LYS A 89 10.10 1.19 -6.71
N LYS A 90 9.79 1.73 -7.90
CA LYS A 90 10.68 1.86 -9.10
C LYS A 90 11.71 0.72 -9.31
N HIS A 91 11.32 -0.54 -9.15
CA HIS A 91 12.17 -1.68 -9.52
C HIS A 91 11.51 -2.36 -10.71
N LEU A 92 12.17 -2.34 -11.86
CA LEU A 92 11.75 -3.11 -13.02
C LEU A 92 11.99 -4.57 -12.68
N GLN A 93 10.91 -5.34 -12.50
CA GLN A 93 10.98 -6.79 -12.37
C GLN A 93 11.11 -7.41 -13.76
N THR A 94 11.83 -8.51 -13.84
CA THR A 94 11.87 -9.30 -15.07
C THR A 94 10.52 -9.97 -15.28
N PHE A 95 10.15 -10.20 -16.54
CA PHE A 95 8.92 -10.93 -16.87
C PHE A 95 8.85 -12.31 -16.19
N GLY A 96 10.00 -12.99 -16.04
CA GLY A 96 10.07 -14.26 -15.32
C GLY A 96 9.69 -14.14 -13.84
N GLU A 97 10.11 -13.06 -13.17
CA GLU A 97 9.73 -12.80 -11.77
C GLU A 97 8.23 -12.50 -11.64
N GLU A 98 7.66 -11.75 -12.57
CA GLU A 98 6.21 -11.48 -12.60
C GLU A 98 5.40 -12.76 -12.78
N VAL A 99 5.82 -13.63 -13.70
CA VAL A 99 5.21 -14.95 -13.90
C VAL A 99 5.29 -15.80 -12.62
N GLU A 100 6.42 -15.79 -11.91
CA GLU A 100 6.57 -16.52 -10.65
C GLU A 100 5.63 -15.99 -9.56
N ILE A 101 5.43 -14.67 -9.49
CA ILE A 101 4.46 -14.07 -8.55
C ILE A 101 3.04 -14.52 -8.88
N VAL A 102 2.68 -14.60 -10.16
CA VAL A 102 1.37 -15.10 -10.61
C VAL A 102 1.20 -16.58 -10.26
N ARG A 103 2.24 -17.40 -10.42
CA ARG A 103 2.23 -18.81 -10.01
C ARG A 103 2.01 -18.96 -8.51
N ASP A 104 2.78 -18.22 -7.71
CA ASP A 104 2.65 -18.24 -6.25
C ASP A 104 1.23 -17.83 -5.80
N TYR A 105 0.64 -16.84 -6.48
CA TYR A 105 -0.75 -16.42 -6.23
C TYR A 105 -1.75 -17.54 -6.54
N LEU A 106 -1.66 -18.15 -7.73
CA LEU A 106 -2.58 -19.20 -8.16
C LEU A 106 -2.44 -20.46 -7.30
N ASP A 107 -1.25 -20.79 -6.83
CA ASP A 107 -1.02 -21.89 -5.89
C ASP A 107 -1.71 -21.66 -4.55
N LEU A 108 -1.68 -20.41 -4.02
CA LEU A 108 -2.40 -20.05 -2.80
C LEU A 108 -3.91 -20.08 -2.99
N GLU A 109 -4.41 -19.60 -4.12
CA GLU A 109 -5.82 -19.71 -4.50
C GLU A 109 -6.26 -21.17 -4.66
N LYS A 110 -5.39 -22.03 -5.20
CA LYS A 110 -5.66 -23.46 -5.37
C LYS A 110 -5.77 -24.18 -4.04
N ILE A 111 -4.99 -23.78 -3.03
CA ILE A 111 -5.17 -24.28 -1.67
C ILE A 111 -6.58 -23.97 -1.15
N ARG A 112 -7.10 -22.76 -1.40
CA ARG A 112 -8.44 -22.35 -0.94
C ARG A 112 -9.58 -23.06 -1.68
N PHE A 113 -9.40 -23.24 -2.99
CA PHE A 113 -10.45 -23.77 -3.85
C PHE A 113 -10.35 -25.28 -4.11
N GLU A 114 -9.27 -25.90 -3.66
CA GLU A 114 -8.97 -27.32 -3.83
C GLU A 114 -9.18 -27.74 -5.30
N GLU A 115 -9.98 -28.77 -5.53
CA GLU A 115 -10.27 -29.32 -6.86
C GLU A 115 -11.07 -28.36 -7.77
N ARG A 116 -11.66 -27.30 -7.21
CA ARG A 116 -12.45 -26.33 -7.98
C ARG A 116 -11.59 -25.38 -8.80
N LEU A 117 -10.29 -25.31 -8.52
CA LEU A 117 -9.35 -24.47 -9.27
C LEU A 117 -8.22 -25.33 -9.85
N ASN A 118 -8.27 -25.50 -11.17
CA ASN A 118 -7.18 -26.06 -11.96
C ASN A 118 -6.74 -25.02 -12.99
N TYR A 119 -5.43 -24.80 -13.10
CA TYR A 119 -4.87 -23.79 -13.98
C TYR A 119 -3.65 -24.33 -14.73
N ASP A 120 -3.43 -23.80 -15.93
CA ASP A 120 -2.28 -24.06 -16.78
C ASP A 120 -1.75 -22.71 -17.28
N ILE A 121 -0.44 -22.48 -17.21
CA ILE A 121 0.18 -21.22 -17.62
C ILE A 121 0.99 -21.46 -18.88
N LYS A 122 0.49 -20.94 -20.01
CA LYS A 122 1.19 -20.97 -21.30
C LYS A 122 1.92 -19.67 -21.53
N ILE A 123 3.24 -19.76 -21.68
CA ILE A 123 4.11 -18.61 -21.92
C ILE A 123 4.71 -18.78 -23.31
N THR A 124 4.50 -17.79 -24.16
CA THR A 124 5.11 -17.74 -25.50
C THR A 124 6.49 -17.07 -25.36
N PRO A 125 7.52 -17.53 -26.09
CA PRO A 125 8.86 -16.94 -26.04
C PRO A 125 8.89 -15.43 -26.34
#